data_AF-A0A1H4KM97-F1
#
_entry.id   AF-A0A1H4KM97-F1
#
_cell.length_a   1.000
_cell.length_b   1.000
_cell.length_c   1.000
_cell.angle_alpha   90.00
_cell.angle_beta   90.00
_cell.angle_gamma   90.00
#
_symmetry.space_group_name_H-M   'P 1'
#
loop_
_entity.id
_entity.type
_entity.pdbx_description
1 polymer ?
#
loop_
_entity_poly.entity_id
_entity_poly.type
_entity_poly.pdbx_seq_one_letter_code
_entity_poly.pdbx_strand_id
1 'polypeptide(L)'
;MADDDKPSIGWMLARSSWLLLTLIPGPLATWFGFAVIATVARRGRWFGFAAFFAAAAIVAHLPLWGRWGDLAATLVFLAGIVAGLAVNPTWLRLLWTRRSGSNASRSRSTTWHRAPTATSSTRTTTIPGGTMTVTESRTTTTRSTSRSKRAEARAKAAAKQAEQQRAAEKRKAQDAAREQQLSDARRLLDEVGGSGADLYEAPVAASGAASAEPVDVNTAPVSALQKLPGMSRRTAKRAVKVREDKGGFASLDDFAASVGLQPHEIVRLRTAATCSPPPRGPRTFGRRVDY
;
A
#
# COMPACT_ATOMS: atom_id res chain seq x y z
N MET A 1 -31.03 1.87 7.29
CA MET A 1 -29.62 1.47 7.52
C MET A 1 -29.04 1.15 6.14
N ALA A 2 -27.88 1.76 5.82
CA ALA A 2 -27.12 1.66 4.55
C ALA A 2 -27.64 2.46 3.34
N ASP A 3 -27.25 3.73 3.21
CA ASP A 3 -27.28 4.42 1.92
C ASP A 3 -26.14 5.46 1.71
N ASP A 4 -25.03 5.36 2.45
CA ASP A 4 -24.00 6.42 2.42
C ASP A 4 -22.56 5.88 2.32
N ASP A 5 -22.36 4.91 1.41
CA ASP A 5 -21.03 4.36 1.11
C ASP A 5 -20.41 4.93 -0.19
N LYS A 6 -21.04 5.94 -0.79
CA LYS A 6 -20.52 6.62 -1.99
C LYS A 6 -19.85 7.95 -1.61
N PRO A 7 -18.73 8.32 -2.24
CA PRO A 7 -18.12 9.63 -1.98
C PRO A 7 -19.07 10.72 -2.44
N SER A 8 -19.41 11.68 -1.55
CA SER A 8 -20.22 12.82 -1.93
C SER A 8 -19.52 13.66 -3.00
N ILE A 9 -20.30 14.24 -3.92
CA ILE A 9 -19.79 15.08 -5.02
C ILE A 9 -18.96 16.25 -4.46
N GLY A 10 -19.40 16.86 -3.36
CA GLY A 10 -18.64 17.92 -2.68
C GLY A 10 -17.27 17.47 -2.17
N TRP A 11 -17.13 16.22 -1.71
CA TRP A 11 -15.85 15.67 -1.29
C TRP A 11 -14.93 15.42 -2.50
N MET A 12 -15.48 14.91 -3.59
CA MET A 12 -14.73 14.72 -4.84
C MET A 12 -14.23 16.06 -5.39
N LEU A 13 -15.06 17.11 -5.38
CA LEU A 13 -14.70 18.45 -5.83
C LEU A 13 -13.67 19.11 -4.92
N ALA A 14 -13.86 19.06 -3.60
CA ALA A 14 -12.91 19.62 -2.64
C ALA A 14 -11.51 18.99 -2.78
N ARG A 15 -11.46 17.70 -3.09
CA ARG A 15 -10.19 16.97 -3.21
C ARG A 15 -9.58 17.10 -4.62
N SER A 16 -10.42 17.23 -5.64
CA SER A 16 -10.02 17.56 -7.02
C SER A 16 -9.76 19.06 -7.24
N SER A 17 -9.93 19.90 -6.23
CA SER A 17 -9.71 21.36 -6.29
C SER A 17 -8.32 21.73 -6.81
N TRP A 18 -7.34 20.85 -6.63
CA TRP A 18 -5.99 21.04 -7.16
C TRP A 18 -5.93 21.00 -8.71
N LEU A 19 -6.94 20.46 -9.41
CA LEU A 19 -7.06 20.58 -10.88
C LEU A 19 -7.39 22.00 -11.34
N LEU A 20 -8.00 22.84 -10.49
CA LEU A 20 -8.22 24.25 -10.83
C LEU A 20 -6.89 24.98 -11.06
N LEU A 21 -5.83 24.51 -10.41
CA LEU A 21 -4.47 25.04 -10.61
C LEU A 21 -3.92 24.74 -12.01
N THR A 22 -4.42 23.69 -12.68
CA THR A 22 -4.08 23.37 -14.08
C THR A 22 -4.89 24.16 -15.10
N LEU A 23 -5.98 24.81 -14.66
CA LEU A 23 -6.89 25.57 -15.51
C LEU A 23 -6.54 27.06 -15.57
N ILE A 24 -5.64 27.55 -14.71
CA ILE A 24 -5.17 28.94 -14.73
C ILE A 24 -4.22 29.10 -15.94
N PRO A 25 -4.60 29.86 -16.99
CA PRO A 25 -3.76 30.05 -18.15
C PRO A 25 -2.54 30.90 -17.78
N GLY A 26 -1.35 30.34 -18.01
CA GLY A 26 -0.09 31.04 -17.81
C GLY A 26 1.10 30.10 -17.97
N PRO A 27 2.11 30.45 -18.78
CA PRO A 27 3.28 29.61 -19.05
C PRO A 27 4.19 29.43 -17.82
N LEU A 28 3.98 30.18 -16.74
CA LEU A 28 4.69 30.01 -15.47
C LEU A 28 3.83 29.32 -14.39
N ALA A 29 2.50 29.51 -14.41
CA ALA A 29 1.59 29.02 -13.37
C ALA A 29 1.27 27.51 -13.49
N THR A 30 1.23 26.98 -14.71
CA THR A 30 0.98 25.56 -14.99
C THR A 30 2.03 24.63 -14.41
N TRP A 31 3.30 25.06 -14.37
CA TRP A 31 4.41 24.23 -13.91
C TRP A 31 4.48 24.09 -12.39
N PHE A 32 4.00 25.10 -11.65
CA PHE A 32 3.91 25.03 -10.19
C PHE A 32 2.95 23.93 -9.72
N GLY A 33 1.88 23.67 -10.48
CA GLY A 33 0.98 22.55 -10.21
C GLY A 33 1.72 21.22 -10.20
N PHE A 34 2.54 20.96 -11.22
CA PHE A 34 3.31 19.72 -11.32
C PHE A 34 4.40 19.59 -10.24
N ALA A 35 5.03 20.70 -9.83
CA ALA A 35 6.00 20.69 -8.73
C ALA A 35 5.38 20.28 -7.38
N VAL A 36 4.14 20.71 -7.11
CA VAL A 36 3.36 20.30 -5.93
C VAL A 36 2.98 18.81 -5.99
N ILE A 37 2.68 18.26 -7.17
CA ILE A 37 2.46 16.80 -7.35
C ILE A 37 3.73 16.02 -7.03
N ALA A 38 4.86 16.47 -7.55
CA ALA A 38 6.14 15.80 -7.40
C ALA A 38 6.51 15.68 -5.92
N THR A 39 6.27 16.74 -5.14
CA THR A 39 6.50 16.74 -3.69
C THR A 39 5.49 15.89 -2.91
N VAL A 40 4.23 15.83 -3.31
CA VAL A 40 3.18 15.10 -2.58
C VAL A 40 3.14 13.59 -2.94
N ALA A 41 3.50 13.20 -4.15
CA ALA A 41 3.27 11.83 -4.65
C ALA A 41 4.28 10.79 -4.13
N ARG A 42 5.51 11.18 -3.76
CA ARG A 42 6.58 10.32 -3.17
C ARG A 42 6.71 8.90 -3.80
N ARG A 43 6.37 8.74 -5.08
CA ARG A 43 6.46 7.50 -5.87
C ARG A 43 7.21 7.81 -7.17
N GLY A 44 8.37 7.20 -7.36
CA GLY A 44 9.33 7.51 -8.44
C GLY A 44 8.75 7.50 -9.86
N ARG A 45 7.75 6.67 -10.15
CA ARG A 45 7.13 6.57 -11.49
C ARG A 45 6.36 7.82 -11.92
N TRP A 46 5.95 8.68 -10.99
CA TRP A 46 5.22 9.91 -11.28
C TRP A 46 6.14 11.09 -11.63
N PHE A 47 7.40 11.03 -11.20
CA PHE A 47 8.42 12.02 -11.58
C PHE A 47 8.75 11.94 -13.08
N GLY A 48 8.79 10.73 -13.66
CA GLY A 48 9.07 10.56 -15.10
C GLY A 48 8.04 11.23 -16.00
N PHE A 49 6.74 11.09 -15.70
CA PHE A 49 5.69 11.75 -16.47
C PHE A 49 5.72 13.27 -16.29
N ALA A 50 5.90 13.77 -15.06
CA ALA A 50 6.01 15.21 -14.83
C ALA A 50 7.21 15.83 -15.55
N ALA A 51 8.37 15.15 -15.52
CA ALA A 51 9.57 15.58 -16.24
C ALA A 51 9.38 15.56 -17.75
N PHE A 52 8.70 14.54 -18.30
CA PHE A 52 8.38 14.45 -19.73
C PHE A 52 7.50 15.61 -20.20
N PHE A 53 6.40 15.90 -19.50
CA PHE A 53 5.51 17.00 -19.88
C PHE A 53 6.17 18.38 -19.67
N ALA A 54 7.01 18.53 -18.66
CA ALA A 54 7.83 19.73 -18.47
C ALA A 54 8.82 19.95 -19.62
N ALA A 55 9.55 18.90 -20.01
CA ALA A 55 10.45 18.97 -21.15
C ALA A 55 9.70 19.27 -22.46
N ALA A 56 8.55 18.63 -22.69
CA ALA A 56 7.73 18.85 -23.88
C ALA A 56 7.27 20.32 -24.01
N ALA A 57 6.94 20.97 -22.91
CA ALA A 57 6.52 22.37 -22.96
C ALA A 57 7.65 23.37 -23.06
N ILE A 58 8.82 23.07 -22.47
CA ILE A 58 10.04 23.83 -22.72
C ILE A 58 10.34 23.81 -24.21
N VAL A 59 10.30 22.63 -24.84
CA VAL A 59 10.52 22.47 -26.28
C VAL A 59 9.48 23.22 -27.11
N ALA A 60 8.21 23.21 -26.69
CA ALA A 60 7.13 23.93 -27.38
C ALA A 60 7.26 25.47 -27.33
N HIS A 61 7.99 26.02 -26.35
CA HIS A 61 8.24 27.46 -26.23
C HIS A 61 9.55 27.92 -26.87
N LEU A 62 10.35 26.99 -27.41
CA LEU A 62 11.55 27.38 -28.14
C LEU A 62 11.16 28.10 -29.46
N PRO A 63 11.92 29.10 -29.92
CA PRO A 63 11.61 29.83 -31.16
C PRO A 63 11.79 28.99 -32.45
N LEU A 64 11.93 27.66 -32.32
CA LEU A 64 12.19 26.70 -33.39
C LEU A 64 10.96 26.46 -34.29
N TRP A 65 9.77 26.81 -33.81
CA TRP A 65 8.49 26.43 -34.44
C TRP A 65 7.91 27.50 -35.37
N GLY A 66 8.54 28.69 -35.46
CA GLY A 66 8.05 29.79 -36.28
C GLY A 66 6.59 30.13 -35.98
N ARG A 67 5.73 30.19 -37.01
CA ARG A 67 4.29 30.47 -36.85
C ARG A 67 3.50 29.40 -36.08
N TRP A 68 4.06 28.21 -35.92
CA TRP A 68 3.38 27.07 -35.29
C TRP A 68 3.63 26.99 -33.78
N GLY A 69 4.45 27.89 -33.22
CA GLY A 69 4.78 27.91 -31.80
C GLY A 69 3.56 28.00 -30.89
N ASP A 70 2.63 28.91 -31.20
CA ASP A 70 1.41 29.09 -30.40
C ASP A 70 0.50 27.85 -30.44
N LEU A 71 0.41 27.20 -31.60
CA LEU A 71 -0.36 25.98 -31.77
C LEU A 71 0.30 24.80 -31.02
N ALA A 72 1.62 24.67 -31.10
CA ALA A 72 2.38 23.65 -30.37
C ALA A 72 2.24 23.83 -28.85
N ALA A 73 2.38 25.05 -28.35
CA ALA A 73 2.19 25.38 -26.94
C ALA A 73 0.76 25.05 -26.46
N THR A 74 -0.25 25.41 -27.26
CA THR A 74 -1.66 25.11 -26.96
C THR A 74 -1.94 23.61 -26.92
N LEU A 75 -1.39 22.83 -27.86
CA LEU A 75 -1.55 21.38 -27.89
C LEU A 75 -0.88 20.70 -26.70
N VAL A 76 0.33 21.14 -26.31
CA VAL A 76 1.02 20.61 -25.12
C VAL A 76 0.27 20.96 -23.84
N PHE A 77 -0.31 22.16 -23.76
CA PHE A 77 -1.16 22.58 -22.65
C PHE A 77 -2.43 21.71 -22.54
N LEU A 78 -3.14 21.49 -23.65
CA LEU A 78 -4.30 20.60 -23.69
C LEU A 78 -3.94 19.16 -23.30
N ALA A 79 -2.82 18.65 -23.79
CA ALA A 79 -2.32 17.32 -23.41
C ALA A 79 -2.04 17.23 -21.90
N GLY A 80 -1.51 18.30 -21.29
CA GLY A 80 -1.32 18.41 -19.84
C GLY A 80 -2.64 18.36 -19.06
N ILE A 81 -3.68 19.04 -19.52
CA ILE A 81 -5.03 19.02 -18.91
C ILE A 81 -5.62 17.61 -18.99
N VAL A 82 -5.57 16.96 -20.16
CA VAL A 82 -6.08 15.60 -20.36
C VAL A 82 -5.34 14.60 -19.46
N ALA A 83 -4.02 14.73 -19.36
CA ALA A 83 -3.23 13.91 -18.45
C ALA A 83 -3.63 14.14 -16.98
N GLY A 84 -3.84 15.39 -16.55
CA GLY A 84 -4.32 15.73 -15.21
C GLY A 84 -5.67 15.07 -14.89
N LEU A 85 -6.61 15.12 -15.83
CA LEU A 85 -7.92 14.49 -15.71
C LEU A 85 -7.83 12.96 -15.62
N ALA A 86 -6.97 12.33 -16.41
CA ALA A 86 -6.76 10.88 -16.39
C ALA A 86 -6.19 10.38 -15.05
N VAL A 87 -5.41 11.22 -14.35
CA VAL A 87 -4.78 10.88 -13.07
C VAL A 87 -5.73 11.00 -11.88
N ASN A 88 -6.66 11.97 -11.93
CA ASN A 88 -7.61 12.23 -10.86
C ASN A 88 -8.39 11.00 -10.34
N PRO A 89 -9.01 10.15 -11.18
CA PRO A 89 -9.78 9.00 -10.69
C PRO A 89 -8.91 8.00 -9.93
N THR A 90 -7.64 7.83 -10.33
CA THR A 90 -6.71 6.96 -9.63
C THR A 90 -6.36 7.52 -8.25
N TRP A 91 -6.17 8.83 -8.16
CA TRP A 91 -5.84 9.52 -6.91
C TRP A 91 -7.01 9.55 -5.92
N LEU A 92 -8.24 9.79 -6.39
CA LEU A 92 -9.45 9.73 -5.57
C LEU A 92 -9.66 8.32 -4.98
N ARG A 93 -9.43 7.26 -5.77
CA ARG A 93 -9.50 5.86 -5.27
C ARG A 93 -8.45 5.59 -4.19
N LEU A 94 -7.23 6.10 -4.36
CA LEU A 94 -6.16 5.96 -3.37
C LEU A 94 -6.46 6.70 -2.06
N LEU A 95 -7.13 7.85 -2.12
CA LEU A 95 -7.53 8.60 -0.93
C LEU A 95 -8.74 8.01 -0.23
N TRP A 96 -9.72 7.54 -1.00
CA TRP A 96 -10.91 6.89 -0.47
C TRP A 96 -10.55 5.65 0.34
N THR A 97 -9.69 4.78 -0.21
CA THR A 97 -9.21 3.56 0.48
C THR A 97 -8.50 3.85 1.81
N ARG A 98 -7.74 4.95 1.90
CA ARG A 98 -7.11 5.38 3.17
C ARG A 98 -8.13 5.88 4.18
N ARG A 99 -9.15 6.63 3.75
CA ARG A 99 -10.23 7.12 4.61
C ARG A 99 -11.04 5.96 5.19
N SER A 100 -11.46 5.00 4.35
CA SER A 100 -12.23 3.83 4.78
C SER A 100 -11.46 2.98 5.81
N GLY A 101 -10.15 2.78 5.61
CA GLY A 101 -9.29 2.11 6.60
C GLY A 101 -9.15 2.88 7.92
N SER A 102 -9.06 4.22 7.87
CA SER A 102 -9.00 5.06 9.08
C SER A 102 -10.31 5.08 9.86
N ASN A 103 -11.47 5.10 9.19
CA ASN A 103 -12.78 5.07 9.83
C ASN A 103 -13.06 3.71 10.49
N ALA A 104 -12.60 2.60 9.89
CA ALA A 104 -12.67 1.28 10.52
C ALA A 104 -11.84 1.21 11.83
N SER A 105 -10.67 1.85 11.85
CA SER A 105 -9.85 1.95 13.07
C SER A 105 -10.47 2.86 14.13
N ARG A 106 -11.15 3.94 13.71
CA ARG A 106 -11.83 4.89 14.60
C ARG A 106 -13.12 4.31 15.19
N SER A 107 -13.89 3.57 14.40
CA SER A 107 -15.10 2.86 14.87
C SER A 107 -14.77 1.80 15.93
N ARG A 108 -13.66 1.07 15.79
CA ARG A 108 -13.19 0.14 16.85
C ARG A 108 -12.76 0.85 18.14
N SER A 109 -12.33 2.11 18.07
CA SER A 109 -11.95 2.89 19.25
C SER A 109 -13.15 3.50 20.00
N THR A 110 -14.32 3.58 19.38
CA THR A 110 -15.52 4.17 20.00
C THR A 110 -16.31 3.18 20.88
N THR A 111 -15.98 1.88 20.83
CA THR A 111 -16.62 0.85 21.67
C THR A 111 -16.09 0.76 23.11
N TRP A 112 -15.16 1.61 23.52
CA TRP A 112 -14.59 1.56 24.88
C TRP A 112 -14.41 2.94 25.50
N HIS A 113 -15.48 3.68 25.78
CA HIS A 113 -15.52 4.66 26.87
C HIS A 113 -16.98 4.87 27.31
N ARG A 114 -17.47 4.04 28.23
CA ARG A 114 -18.64 4.36 29.05
C ARG A 114 -18.22 5.52 29.97
N ALA A 115 -18.75 6.71 29.73
CA ALA A 115 -18.49 7.87 30.56
C ALA A 115 -19.00 7.62 32.00
N PRO A 116 -18.28 8.05 33.04
CA PRO A 116 -18.81 8.02 34.40
C PRO A 116 -19.95 9.04 34.52
N THR A 117 -21.08 8.58 35.03
CA THR A 117 -22.25 9.39 35.39
C THR A 117 -21.86 10.44 36.42
N ALA A 118 -22.17 11.71 36.15
CA ALA A 118 -22.00 12.78 37.12
C ALA A 118 -23.01 12.59 38.27
N THR A 119 -22.50 12.26 39.46
CA THR A 119 -23.30 12.24 40.69
C THR A 119 -23.41 13.66 41.24
N SER A 120 -24.56 14.30 41.04
CA SER A 120 -24.95 15.52 41.75
C SER A 120 -25.44 15.13 43.15
N SER A 121 -24.66 15.46 44.19
CA SER A 121 -25.07 15.29 45.59
C SER A 121 -25.71 16.58 46.10
N THR A 122 -27.02 16.59 46.27
CA THR A 122 -27.74 17.71 46.91
C THR A 122 -27.75 17.48 48.41
N ARG A 123 -27.15 18.39 49.19
CA ARG A 123 -27.18 18.33 50.67
C ARG A 123 -28.23 19.32 51.16
N THR A 124 -29.32 18.82 51.73
CA THR A 124 -30.34 19.64 52.39
C THR A 124 -30.03 19.70 53.88
N THR A 125 -29.76 20.89 54.40
CA THR A 125 -29.62 21.12 55.85
C THR A 125 -30.85 21.90 56.31
N THR A 126 -31.68 21.28 57.16
CA THR A 126 -32.85 21.94 57.75
C THR A 126 -32.45 22.56 59.09
N ILE A 127 -32.64 23.88 59.23
CA ILE A 127 -32.52 24.61 60.51
C ILE A 127 -33.95 24.95 60.99
N PRO A 128 -34.28 24.88 62.29
CA PRO A 128 -35.60 25.27 62.78
C PRO A 128 -35.72 26.80 62.64
N GLY A 129 -36.62 27.27 61.77
CA GLY A 129 -36.89 28.70 61.58
C GLY A 129 -36.81 29.24 60.15
N GLY A 130 -36.56 28.41 59.13
CA GLY A 130 -36.69 28.81 57.73
C GLY A 130 -35.90 27.94 56.76
N THR A 131 -36.52 27.54 55.65
CA THR A 131 -35.86 26.79 54.56
C THR A 131 -35.09 27.73 53.63
N MET A 132 -33.77 27.59 53.58
CA MET A 132 -32.93 28.15 52.52
C MET A 132 -32.31 27.02 51.70
N THR A 133 -32.63 26.96 50.41
CA THR A 133 -32.01 26.05 49.44
C THR A 133 -30.84 26.75 48.76
N VAL A 134 -29.61 26.47 49.20
CA VAL A 134 -28.41 26.93 48.50
C VAL A 134 -28.04 25.90 47.45
N THR A 135 -28.22 26.23 46.16
CA THR A 135 -27.79 25.42 45.03
C THR A 135 -26.40 25.87 44.58
N GLU A 136 -25.35 25.21 45.05
CA GLU A 136 -23.98 25.54 44.63
C GLU A 136 -23.64 24.84 43.30
N SER A 137 -23.59 25.61 42.22
CA SER A 137 -23.26 25.14 40.87
C SER A 137 -21.78 25.40 40.57
N ARG A 138 -20.89 24.45 40.90
CA ARG A 138 -19.45 24.61 40.62
C ARG A 138 -19.11 24.18 39.20
N THR A 139 -19.12 25.11 38.25
CA THR A 139 -18.67 24.89 36.86
C THR A 139 -17.13 24.85 36.77
N THR A 140 -16.55 23.66 36.86
CA THR A 140 -15.13 23.42 36.53
C THR A 140 -15.00 22.93 35.10
N THR A 141 -15.21 23.82 34.12
CA THR A 141 -15.13 23.46 32.70
C THR A 141 -14.12 24.35 31.98
N THR A 142 -13.14 23.69 31.33
CA THR A 142 -12.35 24.08 30.13
C THR A 142 -10.81 24.03 30.24
N ARG A 143 -10.18 24.08 31.42
CA ARG A 143 -8.69 24.01 31.51
C ARG A 143 -8.11 22.59 31.59
N SER A 144 -8.90 21.57 31.95
CA SER A 144 -8.40 20.19 32.12
C SER A 144 -8.25 19.43 30.78
N THR A 145 -9.05 19.76 29.78
CA THR A 145 -9.07 19.07 28.48
C THR A 145 -7.88 19.42 27.59
N SER A 146 -7.30 20.62 27.72
CA SER A 146 -6.08 21.00 26.99
C SER A 146 -4.82 20.35 27.59
N ARG A 147 -4.79 20.19 28.93
CA ARG A 147 -3.70 19.52 29.65
C ARG A 147 -3.71 18.01 29.40
N SER A 148 -4.89 17.39 29.33
CA SER A 148 -5.02 15.95 28.99
C SER A 148 -4.60 15.66 27.54
N LYS A 149 -5.00 16.48 26.57
CA LYS A 149 -4.57 16.33 25.16
C LYS A 149 -3.05 16.48 24.98
N ARG A 150 -2.41 17.42 25.70
CA ARG A 150 -0.95 17.57 25.69
C ARG A 150 -0.23 16.37 26.34
N ALA A 151 -0.79 15.81 27.42
CA ALA A 151 -0.24 14.61 28.05
C ALA A 151 -0.35 13.38 27.13
N GLU A 152 -1.49 13.21 26.45
CA GLU A 152 -1.70 12.13 25.48
C GLU A 152 -0.76 12.24 24.27
N ALA A 153 -0.54 13.46 23.76
CA ALA A 153 0.41 13.70 22.67
C ALA A 153 1.87 13.37 23.08
N ARG A 154 2.27 13.72 24.31
CA ARG A 154 3.60 13.37 24.85
C ARG A 154 3.76 11.86 25.03
N ALA A 155 2.74 11.16 25.52
CA ALA A 155 2.76 9.71 25.65
C ALA A 155 2.90 9.00 24.29
N LYS A 156 2.17 9.45 23.26
CA LYS A 156 2.28 8.93 21.89
C LYS A 156 3.65 9.19 21.28
N ALA A 157 4.24 10.37 21.53
CA ALA A 157 5.59 10.69 21.08
C ALA A 157 6.65 9.78 21.74
N ALA A 158 6.55 9.57 23.05
CA ALA A 158 7.43 8.67 23.80
C ALA A 158 7.33 7.21 23.31
N ALA A 159 6.11 6.72 23.05
CA ALA A 159 5.90 5.38 22.50
C ALA A 159 6.54 5.20 21.12
N LYS A 160 6.42 6.21 20.25
CA LYS A 160 7.06 6.20 18.92
C LYS A 160 8.59 6.19 19.00
N GLN A 161 9.16 6.96 19.94
CA GLN A 161 10.60 6.96 20.17
C GLN A 161 11.10 5.60 20.68
N ALA A 162 10.38 4.95 21.61
CA ALA A 162 10.71 3.62 22.09
C ALA A 162 10.64 2.55 20.97
N GLU A 163 9.66 2.65 20.06
CA GLU A 163 9.57 1.76 18.89
C GLU A 163 10.75 1.96 17.94
N GLN A 164 11.14 3.21 17.68
CA GLN A 164 12.30 3.54 16.86
C GLN A 164 13.61 3.03 17.48
N GLN A 165 13.77 3.14 18.80
CA GLN A 165 14.93 2.60 19.53
C GLN A 165 14.98 1.07 19.41
N ARG A 166 13.87 0.37 19.65
CA ARG A 166 13.79 -1.09 19.48
C ARG A 166 14.08 -1.54 18.04
N ALA A 167 13.62 -0.78 17.04
CA ALA A 167 13.91 -1.06 15.64
C ALA A 167 15.40 -0.85 15.30
N ALA A 168 16.03 0.19 15.88
CA ALA A 168 17.45 0.45 15.73
C ALA A 168 18.30 -0.63 16.42
N GLU A 169 17.93 -1.07 17.62
CA GLU A 169 18.58 -2.18 18.33
C GLU A 169 18.47 -3.49 17.54
N LYS A 170 17.30 -3.81 17.00
CA LYS A 170 17.14 -5.00 16.14
C LYS A 170 18.02 -4.94 14.89
N ARG A 171 18.14 -3.78 14.26
CA ARG A 171 19.04 -3.58 13.12
C ARG A 171 20.50 -3.80 13.52
N LYS A 172 20.94 -3.18 14.62
CA LYS A 172 22.30 -3.39 15.17
C LYS A 172 22.56 -4.86 15.50
N ALA A 173 21.59 -5.55 16.09
CA ALA A 173 21.70 -6.99 16.38
C ALA A 173 21.77 -7.85 15.10
N GLN A 174 21.01 -7.48 14.06
CA GLN A 174 21.09 -8.14 12.75
C GLN A 174 22.44 -7.91 12.07
N ASP A 175 22.96 -6.67 12.12
CA ASP A 175 24.26 -6.33 11.55
C ASP A 175 25.39 -7.08 12.29
N ALA A 176 25.34 -7.13 13.62
CA ALA A 176 26.27 -7.90 14.44
C ALA A 176 26.20 -9.42 14.17
N ALA A 177 24.99 -9.98 14.02
CA ALA A 177 24.82 -11.39 13.67
C ALA A 177 25.36 -11.70 12.26
N ARG A 178 25.19 -10.77 11.30
CA ARG A 178 25.76 -10.91 9.96
C ARG A 178 27.29 -10.86 9.98
N GLU A 179 27.87 -10.00 10.81
CA GLU A 179 29.32 -9.91 11.00
C GLU A 179 29.88 -11.18 11.65
N GLN A 180 29.19 -11.74 12.65
CA GLN A 180 29.54 -13.05 13.22
C GLN A 180 29.47 -14.17 12.18
N GLN A 181 28.41 -14.21 11.36
CA GLN A 181 28.32 -15.18 10.26
C GLN A 181 29.46 -15.03 9.24
N LEU A 182 29.86 -13.81 8.91
CA LEU A 182 31.00 -13.53 8.04
C LEU A 182 32.33 -13.96 8.68
N SER A 183 32.52 -13.75 9.99
CA SER A 183 33.71 -14.21 10.69
C SER A 183 33.78 -15.73 10.79
N ASP A 184 32.64 -16.39 11.04
CA ASP A 184 32.56 -17.84 11.11
C ASP A 184 32.82 -18.45 9.74
N ALA A 185 32.25 -17.87 8.67
CA ALA A 185 32.54 -18.29 7.30
C ALA A 185 34.03 -18.15 6.95
N ARG A 186 34.70 -17.07 7.39
CA ARG A 186 36.14 -16.89 7.22
C ARG A 186 36.96 -17.94 7.97
N ARG A 187 36.59 -18.26 9.22
CA ARG A 187 37.25 -19.33 9.99
C ARG A 187 37.12 -20.68 9.31
N LEU A 188 35.93 -21.01 8.81
CA LEU A 188 35.69 -22.26 8.06
C LEU A 188 36.49 -22.31 6.75
N LEU A 189 36.65 -21.18 6.06
CA LEU A 189 37.49 -21.09 4.85
C LEU A 189 38.97 -21.35 5.16
N ASP A 190 39.49 -20.77 6.25
CA ASP A 190 40.87 -21.00 6.70
C ASP A 190 41.08 -22.48 7.10
N GLU A 191 40.11 -23.12 7.74
CA GLU A 191 40.16 -24.55 8.09
C GLU A 191 40.18 -25.47 6.86
N VAL A 192 39.49 -25.10 5.78
CA VAL A 192 39.42 -25.88 4.53
C VAL A 192 40.64 -25.60 3.63
N GLY A 193 41.51 -24.66 3.99
CA GLY A 193 42.70 -24.32 3.21
C GLY A 193 42.40 -23.60 1.88
N GLY A 194 41.22 -22.98 1.76
CA GLY A 194 40.82 -22.25 0.56
C GLY A 194 41.47 -20.87 0.51
N SER A 195 42.35 -20.63 -0.48
CA SER A 195 42.90 -19.31 -0.74
C SER A 195 41.82 -18.40 -1.32
N GLY A 196 41.70 -17.16 -0.82
CA GLY A 196 40.73 -16.16 -1.31
C GLY A 196 40.87 -15.79 -2.80
N ALA A 197 41.90 -16.31 -3.49
CA ALA A 197 42.04 -16.25 -4.93
C ALA A 197 41.01 -17.12 -5.69
N ASP A 198 40.51 -18.21 -5.09
CA ASP A 198 39.45 -19.05 -5.69
C ASP A 198 38.06 -18.40 -5.56
N LEU A 199 37.93 -17.34 -4.73
CA LEU A 199 36.69 -16.58 -4.52
C LEU A 199 36.47 -15.47 -5.57
N TYR A 200 37.39 -15.29 -6.52
CA TYR A 200 37.21 -14.39 -7.67
C TYR A 200 36.63 -15.07 -8.91
N GLU A 201 36.20 -16.33 -8.79
CA GLU A 201 35.14 -16.83 -9.66
C GLU A 201 33.82 -16.29 -9.09
N ALA A 202 33.47 -15.08 -9.53
CA ALA A 202 32.14 -14.54 -9.37
C ALA A 202 31.12 -15.65 -9.67
N PRO A 203 29.95 -15.69 -9.01
CA PRO A 203 28.87 -16.52 -9.51
C PRO A 203 28.43 -15.90 -10.83
N VAL A 204 29.10 -16.27 -11.92
CA VAL A 204 28.45 -16.49 -13.21
C VAL A 204 27.19 -17.23 -12.87
N ALA A 205 26.09 -16.75 -13.42
CA ALA A 205 24.77 -17.30 -13.25
C ALA A 205 24.74 -18.76 -13.72
N ALA A 206 25.28 -19.68 -12.92
CA ALA A 206 24.72 -20.99 -12.73
C ALA A 206 23.43 -20.71 -11.95
N SER A 207 22.25 -20.53 -12.55
CA SER A 207 21.68 -21.40 -13.57
C SER A 207 22.26 -22.82 -13.49
N GLY A 208 22.41 -23.29 -12.25
CA GLY A 208 22.30 -24.71 -11.97
C GLY A 208 20.90 -25.08 -12.41
N ALA A 209 20.80 -25.54 -13.65
CA ALA A 209 19.94 -26.64 -14.01
C ALA A 209 20.28 -27.86 -13.12
N ALA A 210 20.14 -27.71 -11.80
CA ALA A 210 19.59 -28.78 -11.01
C ALA A 210 18.24 -28.99 -11.66
N SER A 211 18.05 -30.18 -12.22
CA SER A 211 16.82 -30.72 -12.74
C SER A 211 15.71 -30.42 -11.73
N ALA A 212 15.14 -29.23 -11.85
CA ALA A 212 14.13 -28.71 -10.95
C ALA A 212 12.92 -29.51 -11.34
N GLU A 213 12.58 -30.44 -10.47
CA GLU A 213 11.38 -31.23 -10.57
C GLU A 213 10.24 -30.27 -10.99
N PRO A 214 9.56 -30.56 -12.11
CA PRO A 214 8.66 -29.59 -12.71
C PRO A 214 7.60 -29.17 -11.70
N VAL A 215 7.43 -27.86 -11.55
CA VAL A 215 6.55 -27.31 -10.51
C VAL A 215 5.11 -27.56 -10.92
N ASP A 216 4.38 -28.33 -10.12
CA ASP A 216 2.96 -28.59 -10.35
C ASP A 216 2.12 -27.34 -10.00
N VAL A 217 1.45 -26.78 -11.00
CA VAL A 217 0.64 -25.55 -10.85
C VAL A 217 -0.55 -25.71 -9.89
N ASN A 218 -1.06 -26.94 -9.74
CA ASN A 218 -2.24 -27.21 -8.92
C ASN A 218 -1.90 -27.44 -7.44
N THR A 219 -0.70 -27.88 -7.11
CA THR A 219 -0.31 -28.16 -5.72
C THR A 219 0.72 -27.18 -5.17
N ALA A 220 1.46 -26.49 -6.04
CA ALA A 220 2.57 -25.65 -5.62
C ALA A 220 2.16 -24.45 -4.73
N PRO A 221 2.98 -24.10 -3.72
CA PRO A 221 2.81 -22.88 -2.95
C PRO A 221 3.22 -21.63 -3.74
N VAL A 222 2.79 -20.46 -3.27
CA VAL A 222 3.09 -19.16 -3.90
C VAL A 222 4.59 -18.92 -4.11
N SER A 223 5.45 -19.45 -3.22
CA SER A 223 6.92 -19.33 -3.32
C SER A 223 7.51 -20.16 -4.45
N ALA A 224 6.97 -21.36 -4.70
CA ALA A 224 7.41 -22.22 -5.80
C ALA A 224 6.93 -21.69 -7.15
N LEU A 225 5.69 -21.22 -7.21
CA LEU A 225 5.12 -20.54 -8.38
C LEU A 225 5.93 -19.29 -8.78
N GLN A 226 6.47 -18.53 -7.83
CA GLN A 226 7.32 -17.37 -8.12
C GLN A 226 8.63 -17.72 -8.84
N LYS A 227 9.09 -18.98 -8.80
CA LYS A 227 10.32 -19.40 -9.47
C LYS A 227 10.11 -19.69 -10.97
N LEU A 228 8.85 -19.73 -11.43
CA LEU A 228 8.51 -20.01 -12.82
C LEU A 228 8.79 -18.81 -13.74
N PRO A 229 9.12 -19.03 -15.03
CA PRO A 229 9.36 -17.96 -15.97
C PRO A 229 8.12 -17.07 -16.14
N GLY A 230 8.30 -15.75 -16.12
CA GLY A 230 7.19 -14.79 -16.24
C GLY A 230 6.33 -14.63 -14.97
N MET A 231 6.64 -15.35 -13.88
CA MET A 231 5.88 -15.25 -12.63
C MET A 231 6.45 -14.21 -11.66
N SER A 232 5.63 -13.20 -11.36
CA SER A 232 5.88 -12.26 -10.26
C SER A 232 5.17 -12.68 -8.99
N ARG A 233 5.59 -12.17 -7.82
CA ARG A 233 4.88 -12.36 -6.54
C ARG A 233 3.39 -12.01 -6.62
N ARG A 234 3.02 -11.00 -7.41
CA ARG A 234 1.62 -10.60 -7.63
C ARG A 234 0.87 -11.64 -8.45
N THR A 235 1.50 -12.12 -9.52
CA THR A 235 0.93 -13.12 -10.44
C THR A 235 0.75 -14.46 -9.74
N ALA A 236 1.75 -14.92 -8.98
CA ALA A 236 1.69 -16.17 -8.21
C ALA A 236 0.59 -16.15 -7.14
N LYS A 237 0.39 -15.02 -6.45
CA LYS A 237 -0.74 -14.88 -5.50
C LYS A 237 -2.10 -14.94 -6.21
N ARG A 238 -2.20 -14.32 -7.38
CA ARG A 238 -3.43 -14.36 -8.18
C ARG A 238 -3.71 -15.78 -8.67
N ALA A 239 -2.67 -16.52 -9.08
CA ALA A 239 -2.77 -17.90 -9.50
C ALA A 239 -3.37 -18.80 -8.41
N VAL A 240 -2.86 -18.69 -7.17
CA VAL A 240 -3.40 -19.45 -6.03
C VAL A 240 -4.85 -19.11 -5.75
N LYS A 241 -5.23 -17.83 -5.82
CA LYS A 241 -6.63 -17.42 -5.65
C LYS A 241 -7.52 -18.02 -6.74
N VAL A 242 -7.13 -17.91 -8.01
CA VAL A 242 -7.90 -18.46 -9.13
C VAL A 242 -8.02 -19.97 -9.02
N ARG A 243 -6.95 -20.64 -8.57
CA ARG A 243 -6.96 -22.08 -8.30
C ARG A 243 -8.00 -22.45 -7.25
N GLU A 244 -8.04 -21.72 -6.13
CA GLU A 244 -9.02 -21.93 -5.05
C GLU A 244 -10.45 -21.68 -5.54
N ASP A 245 -10.66 -20.63 -6.33
CA ASP A 245 -11.96 -20.26 -6.88
C ASP A 245 -12.48 -21.27 -7.93
N LYS A 246 -11.60 -21.79 -8.80
CA LYS A 246 -11.94 -22.75 -9.87
C LYS A 246 -11.88 -24.23 -9.44
N GLY A 247 -11.24 -24.54 -8.32
CA GLY A 247 -10.97 -25.92 -7.89
C GLY A 247 -9.78 -26.60 -8.62
N GLY A 248 -8.91 -25.81 -9.27
CA GLY A 248 -7.76 -26.28 -10.05
C GLY A 248 -7.78 -25.85 -11.51
N PHE A 249 -6.64 -26.03 -12.18
CA PHE A 249 -6.46 -25.78 -13.62
C PHE A 249 -6.54 -27.08 -14.39
N ALA A 250 -7.18 -27.06 -15.55
CA ALA A 250 -7.31 -28.23 -16.42
C ALA A 250 -6.04 -28.48 -17.27
N SER A 251 -5.29 -27.42 -17.58
CA SER A 251 -4.07 -27.49 -18.39
C SER A 251 -3.13 -26.34 -18.06
N LEU A 252 -1.87 -26.46 -18.51
CA LEU A 252 -0.89 -25.37 -18.40
C LEU A 252 -1.31 -24.12 -19.20
N ASP A 253 -2.08 -24.30 -20.27
CA ASP A 253 -2.58 -23.19 -21.08
C ASP A 253 -3.71 -22.44 -20.37
N ASP A 254 -4.63 -23.13 -19.67
CA ASP A 254 -5.65 -22.49 -18.81
C ASP A 254 -5.01 -21.75 -17.63
N PHE A 255 -3.99 -22.37 -17.02
CA PHE A 255 -3.17 -21.71 -16.02
C PHE A 255 -2.59 -20.40 -16.59
N ALA A 256 -1.89 -20.46 -17.72
CA ALA A 256 -1.23 -19.30 -18.32
C ALA A 256 -2.21 -18.18 -18.74
N ALA A 257 -3.37 -18.55 -19.28
CA ALA A 257 -4.43 -17.60 -19.61
C ALA A 257 -4.96 -16.89 -18.35
N SER A 258 -5.15 -17.62 -17.24
CA SER A 258 -5.64 -17.03 -15.99
C SER A 258 -4.65 -16.04 -15.35
N VAL A 259 -3.35 -16.31 -15.51
CA VAL A 259 -2.28 -15.45 -15.00
C VAL A 259 -1.82 -14.38 -16.01
N GLY A 260 -2.38 -14.38 -17.23
CA GLY A 260 -2.11 -13.40 -18.27
C GLY A 260 -0.66 -13.42 -18.75
N LEU A 261 -0.08 -14.62 -18.89
CA LEU A 261 1.24 -14.82 -19.48
C LEU A 261 1.19 -14.60 -21.00
N GLN A 262 2.28 -14.06 -21.55
CA GLN A 262 2.40 -13.89 -23.00
C GLN A 262 2.71 -15.21 -23.71
N PRO A 263 2.42 -15.36 -25.02
CA PRO A 263 2.65 -16.60 -25.77
C PRO A 263 4.07 -17.15 -25.65
N HIS A 264 5.08 -16.28 -25.68
CA HIS A 264 6.49 -16.69 -25.56
C HIS A 264 6.85 -17.16 -24.14
N GLU A 265 6.13 -16.71 -23.10
CA GLU A 265 6.32 -17.15 -21.71
C GLU A 265 5.70 -18.54 -21.48
N ILE A 266 4.59 -18.85 -22.17
CA ILE A 266 3.92 -20.16 -22.12
C ILE A 266 4.85 -21.27 -22.61
N VAL A 267 5.58 -21.03 -23.70
CA VAL A 267 6.53 -22.00 -24.24
C VAL A 267 7.61 -22.34 -23.20
N ARG A 268 8.15 -21.33 -22.52
CA ARG A 268 9.15 -21.51 -21.46
C ARG A 268 8.57 -22.18 -20.21
N LEU A 269 7.30 -21.91 -19.91
CA LEU A 269 6.59 -22.50 -18.79
C LEU A 269 6.43 -24.01 -18.94
N ARG A 270 6.16 -24.51 -20.15
CA ARG A 270 5.96 -25.94 -20.43
C ARG A 270 7.17 -26.81 -20.08
N THR A 271 8.39 -26.25 -20.13
CA THR A 271 9.62 -26.97 -19.74
C THR A 271 9.83 -26.98 -18.22
N ALA A 272 9.19 -26.08 -17.47
CA ALA A 272 9.43 -25.86 -16.05
C ALA A 272 8.25 -26.22 -15.12
N ALA A 273 7.06 -26.45 -15.67
CA ALA A 273 5.84 -26.69 -14.91
C ALA A 273 5.05 -27.89 -15.44
N THR A 274 4.34 -28.55 -14.54
CA THR A 274 3.39 -29.64 -14.84
C THR A 274 2.00 -29.27 -14.32
N CYS A 275 0.97 -29.93 -14.86
CA CYS A 275 -0.41 -29.78 -14.41
C CYS A 275 -0.95 -31.15 -14.01
N SER A 276 -1.01 -31.44 -12.72
CA SER A 276 -1.69 -32.64 -12.23
C SER A 276 -3.20 -32.47 -12.34
N PRO A 277 -3.99 -33.55 -12.48
CA PRO A 277 -5.44 -33.45 -12.49
C PRO A 277 -5.94 -32.73 -11.22
N PRO A 278 -6.96 -31.85 -11.32
CA PRO A 278 -7.47 -31.13 -10.17
C PRO A 278 -7.88 -32.12 -9.07
N PRO A 279 -7.58 -31.84 -7.79
CA PRO A 279 -7.97 -32.70 -6.69
C PRO A 279 -9.49 -32.82 -6.68
N ARG A 280 -10.00 -34.03 -6.95
CA ARG A 280 -11.44 -34.29 -6.97
C ARG A 280 -11.99 -33.97 -5.58
N GLY A 281 -12.95 -33.05 -5.51
CA GLY A 281 -13.64 -32.74 -4.26
C GLY A 281 -14.23 -34.00 -3.61
N PRO A 282 -14.43 -34.03 -2.28
CA PRO A 282 -14.99 -35.17 -1.59
C PRO A 282 -16.34 -35.54 -2.22
N ARG A 283 -16.46 -36.79 -2.67
CA ARG A 283 -17.71 -37.32 -3.23
C ARG A 283 -18.70 -37.48 -2.08
N THR A 284 -19.58 -36.50 -1.90
CA THR A 284 -20.76 -36.67 -1.05
C THR A 284 -21.73 -37.59 -1.79
N PHE A 285 -21.58 -38.89 -1.61
CA PHE A 285 -22.65 -39.84 -1.96
C PHE A 285 -23.80 -39.57 -1.00
N GLY A 286 -24.69 -38.64 -1.38
CA GLY A 286 -25.96 -38.45 -0.70
C GLY A 286 -26.73 -39.74 -0.82
N ARG A 287 -26.74 -40.54 0.25
CA ARG A 287 -27.60 -41.71 0.34
C ARG A 287 -29.03 -41.17 0.42
N ARG A 288 -29.76 -41.20 -0.70
CA ARG A 288 -31.20 -40.95 -0.68
C ARG A 288 -31.81 -42.09 0.13
N VAL A 289 -32.24 -41.75 1.34
CA VAL A 289 -33.15 -42.56 2.11
C VAL A 289 -34.52 -42.19 1.58
N ASP A 290 -35.03 -42.99 0.66
CA ASP A 290 -36.44 -42.94 0.31
C ASP A 290 -37.22 -43.44 1.54
N TYR A 291 -38.11 -42.59 2.05
CA TYR A 291 -39.03 -42.89 3.16
C TYR A 291 -40.36 -43.37 2.62
#